data_AF-A0A6N6QS68-F1
#
_entry.id   AF-A0A6N6QS68-F1
#
_cell.length_a   1.000
_cell.length_b   1.000
_cell.length_c   1.000
_cell.angle_alpha   90.00
_cell.angle_beta   90.00
_cell.angle_gamma   90.00
#
_symmetry.space_group_name_H-M   'P 1'
#
loop_
_entity.id
_entity.type
_entity.pdbx_description
1 polymer ?
#
loop_
_entity_poly.entity_id
_entity_poly.type
_entity_poly.pdbx_seq_one_letter_code
_entity_poly.pdbx_strand_id
1 'polypeptide(L)'
;MAVEKARFSRAFFVCRMAEISTDRHNITAPIWSSQIETRSNVEIPMLAASLIGFAISVLLAVIANRQFREFERLPMQWGMSGQVNWTAPRVLVLAFIPALYTLLASVLIWAARYDPAKYTAKSVGTVLVVLIAAQILHLWMLDRHRLNQLK
;
A
#
# COMPACT_ATOMS: atom_id res chain seq x y z
N MET A 1 -20.87 -7.46 -38.51
CA MET A 1 -20.57 -7.37 -39.96
C MET A 1 -19.12 -6.90 -40.04
N ALA A 2 -18.07 -7.66 -40.36
CA ALA A 2 -17.84 -8.95 -41.02
C ALA A 2 -16.58 -9.58 -40.35
N VAL A 3 -16.55 -10.87 -39.96
CA VAL A 3 -16.22 -12.05 -40.81
C VAL A 3 -14.91 -11.79 -41.56
N GLU A 4 -13.77 -12.27 -41.07
CA GLU A 4 -13.21 -13.60 -41.37
C GLU A 4 -12.94 -13.79 -42.87
N LYS A 5 -11.80 -14.43 -43.18
CA LYS A 5 -11.22 -14.77 -44.51
C LYS A 5 -10.15 -13.76 -44.95
N ALA A 6 -8.93 -14.16 -45.30
CA ALA A 6 -8.28 -15.45 -45.36
C ALA A 6 -6.77 -15.12 -45.47
N ARG A 7 -5.85 -15.81 -44.79
CA ARG A 7 -5.28 -17.10 -45.23
C ARG A 7 -4.99 -17.09 -46.75
N PHE A 8 -3.74 -17.35 -47.11
CA PHE A 8 -3.21 -17.58 -48.48
C PHE A 8 -2.42 -16.43 -49.15
N SER A 9 -1.24 -16.16 -48.60
CA SER A 9 -0.02 -16.06 -49.43
C SER A 9 1.12 -16.73 -48.64
N ARG A 10 1.20 -18.06 -48.71
CA ARG A 10 2.24 -18.76 -49.50
C ARG A 10 3.63 -18.53 -48.89
N ALA A 11 4.09 -19.32 -47.94
CA ALA A 11 4.42 -20.75 -48.10
C ALA A 11 5.36 -21.06 -49.28
N PHE A 12 6.25 -20.13 -49.64
CA PHE A 12 7.31 -20.41 -50.62
C PHE A 12 8.69 -19.88 -50.20
N PHE A 13 8.98 -19.89 -48.91
CA PHE A 13 10.37 -19.96 -48.43
C PHE A 13 10.52 -21.12 -47.44
N VAL A 14 9.91 -22.23 -47.83
CA VAL A 14 10.22 -23.57 -47.34
C VAL A 14 11.28 -24.15 -48.29
N CYS A 15 12.29 -24.82 -47.72
CA CYS A 15 13.07 -25.91 -48.35
C CYS A 15 14.36 -25.65 -49.14
N ARG A 16 15.29 -24.78 -48.68
CA ARG A 16 16.74 -25.04 -48.93
C ARG A 16 17.67 -24.31 -47.96
N MET A 17 17.82 -24.84 -46.76
CA MET A 17 19.04 -24.82 -45.92
C MET A 17 18.68 -25.38 -44.54
N ALA A 18 17.96 -26.50 -44.53
CA ALA A 18 18.25 -27.51 -43.54
C ALA A 18 19.65 -28.02 -43.90
N GLU A 19 20.47 -28.28 -42.87
CA GLU A 19 21.79 -28.93 -42.95
C GLU A 19 23.00 -27.98 -43.04
N ILE A 20 23.25 -27.22 -41.96
CA ILE A 20 24.58 -27.07 -41.36
C ILE A 20 24.42 -26.87 -39.84
N SER A 21 24.76 -27.94 -39.11
CA SER A 21 25.44 -27.94 -37.82
C SER A 21 24.75 -27.41 -36.56
N THR A 22 24.16 -28.38 -35.83
CA THR A 22 24.48 -28.74 -34.44
C THR A 22 24.29 -27.69 -33.31
N ASP A 23 23.41 -28.06 -32.38
CA ASP A 23 23.34 -27.68 -30.97
C ASP A 23 22.98 -26.23 -30.60
N ARG A 24 21.72 -26.00 -30.22
CA ARG A 24 21.40 -24.90 -29.30
C ARG A 24 20.23 -25.29 -28.40
N HIS A 25 20.56 -25.49 -27.14
CA HIS A 25 19.72 -25.91 -26.03
C HIS A 25 18.30 -25.34 -26.07
N ASN A 26 17.34 -26.27 -26.01
CA ASN A 26 15.97 -26.03 -25.59
C ASN A 26 16.00 -25.67 -24.09
N ILE A 27 16.41 -24.45 -23.75
CA ILE A 27 16.38 -23.95 -22.37
C ILE A 27 14.91 -23.71 -22.05
N THR A 28 14.25 -24.72 -21.49
CA THR A 28 13.06 -24.50 -20.66
C THR A 28 13.44 -23.45 -19.64
N ALA A 29 12.86 -22.25 -19.73
CA ALA A 29 13.09 -21.22 -18.73
C ALA A 29 12.83 -21.85 -17.35
N PRO A 30 13.78 -21.77 -16.40
CA PRO A 30 13.67 -22.46 -15.13
C PRO A 30 12.41 -21.97 -14.40
N ILE A 31 11.65 -22.86 -13.77
CA ILE A 31 10.43 -22.54 -12.98
C ILE A 31 10.67 -21.38 -11.98
N TRP A 32 11.91 -21.22 -11.52
CA TRP A 32 12.34 -20.11 -10.66
C TRP A 32 12.16 -18.73 -11.30
N SER A 33 12.28 -18.58 -12.63
CA SER A 33 12.13 -17.29 -13.29
C SER A 33 10.69 -16.78 -13.24
N SER A 34 9.70 -17.67 -13.45
CA SER A 34 8.28 -17.29 -13.36
C SER A 34 7.84 -17.03 -11.92
N GLN A 35 8.39 -17.74 -10.93
CA GLN A 35 8.18 -17.48 -9.50
C GLN A 35 8.79 -16.14 -9.05
N ILE A 36 10.00 -15.80 -9.49
CA ILE A 36 10.64 -14.52 -9.15
C ILE A 36 9.83 -13.37 -9.74
N GLU A 37 9.41 -13.48 -11.00
CA GLU A 37 8.66 -12.44 -11.68
C GLU A 37 7.25 -12.24 -11.07
N THR A 38 6.54 -13.32 -10.74
CA THR A 38 5.25 -13.20 -10.04
C THR A 38 5.39 -12.62 -8.63
N ARG A 39 6.45 -12.96 -7.90
CA ARG A 39 6.73 -12.41 -6.57
C ARG A 39 7.08 -10.91 -6.62
N SER A 40 7.94 -10.49 -7.54
CA SER A 40 8.31 -9.08 -7.69
C SER A 40 7.13 -8.21 -8.12
N ASN A 41 6.25 -8.74 -8.97
CA ASN A 41 5.06 -8.02 -9.46
C ASN A 41 4.03 -7.71 -8.36
N VAL A 42 4.05 -8.42 -7.24
CA VAL A 42 3.13 -8.20 -6.10
C VAL A 42 3.82 -7.48 -4.94
N GLU A 43 5.08 -7.79 -4.64
CA GLU A 43 5.81 -7.19 -3.52
C GLU A 43 6.12 -5.70 -3.75
N ILE A 44 6.55 -5.34 -4.96
CA ILE A 44 6.93 -3.94 -5.29
C ILE A 44 5.76 -2.96 -5.11
N PRO A 45 4.56 -3.17 -5.70
CA PRO A 45 3.45 -2.22 -5.53
C PRO A 45 2.96 -2.15 -4.09
N MET A 46 3.00 -3.25 -3.34
CA MET A 46 2.60 -3.28 -1.93
C MET A 46 3.55 -2.48 -1.04
N LEU A 47 4.86 -2.61 -1.27
CA LEU A 47 5.88 -1.83 -0.57
C LEU A 47 5.78 -0.35 -0.94
N ALA A 48 5.62 -0.03 -2.22
CA ALA A 48 5.45 1.33 -2.69
C ALA A 48 4.20 2.00 -2.05
N ALA A 49 3.05 1.32 -2.05
CA ALA A 49 1.82 1.82 -1.43
C ALA A 49 1.99 2.06 0.08
N SER A 50 2.69 1.16 0.77
CA SER A 50 2.95 1.29 2.21
C SER A 50 3.88 2.47 2.52
N LEU A 51 4.92 2.67 1.71
CA LEU A 51 5.84 3.81 1.87
C LEU A 51 5.15 5.13 1.59
N ILE A 52 4.31 5.20 0.53
CA ILE A 52 3.54 6.39 0.19
C ILE A 52 2.56 6.72 1.32
N GLY A 53 1.80 5.74 1.81
CA GLY A 53 0.84 5.96 2.89
C GLY A 53 1.52 6.34 4.21
N PHE A 54 2.69 5.76 4.51
CA PHE A 54 3.50 6.16 5.65
C PHE A 54 3.96 7.62 5.53
N ALA A 55 4.49 8.02 4.37
CA ALA A 55 4.91 9.40 4.12
C ALA A 55 3.75 10.40 4.28
N ILE A 56 2.56 10.04 3.79
CA ILE A 56 1.33 10.84 3.99
C ILE A 56 0.99 10.95 5.48
N SER A 57 1.03 9.83 6.22
CA SER A 57 0.72 9.80 7.66
C SER A 57 1.69 10.69 8.46
N VAL A 58 2.99 10.63 8.15
CA VAL A 58 4.02 11.50 8.74
C VAL A 58 3.77 12.96 8.38
N LEU A 59 3.47 13.26 7.12
CA LEU A 59 3.18 14.63 6.68
C LEU A 59 1.98 15.22 7.45
N LEU A 60 0.89 14.46 7.57
CA LEU A 60 -0.28 14.85 8.36
C LEU A 60 0.07 15.11 9.82
N ALA A 61 0.88 14.23 10.44
CA ALA A 61 1.34 14.41 11.81
C ALA A 61 2.21 15.68 11.99
N VAL A 62 3.07 15.99 11.03
CA VAL A 62 3.92 17.20 11.05
C VAL A 62 3.07 18.48 10.88
N ILE A 63 2.12 18.47 9.95
CA ILE A 63 1.18 19.59 9.73
C ILE A 63 0.38 19.84 11.01
N ALA A 64 -0.19 18.78 11.60
CA ALA A 64 -0.92 18.88 12.85
C ALA A 64 -0.04 19.35 14.02
N ASN A 65 1.22 18.88 14.12
CA ASN A 65 2.15 19.36 15.15
C ASN A 65 2.37 20.87 15.07
N ARG A 66 2.41 21.44 13.85
CA ARG A 66 2.50 22.89 13.64
C ARG A 66 1.21 23.61 14.05
N GLN A 67 0.06 23.05 13.70
CA GLN A 67 -1.25 23.65 13.98
C GLN A 67 -1.61 23.65 15.48
N PHE A 68 -1.20 22.62 16.23
CA PHE A 68 -1.48 22.49 17.66
C PHE A 68 -0.30 22.89 18.56
N ARG A 69 0.62 23.77 18.07
CA ARG A 69 1.81 24.19 18.84
C ARG A 69 1.48 24.80 20.21
N GLU A 70 0.33 25.44 20.32
CA GLU A 70 -0.13 26.12 21.53
C GLU A 70 -0.67 25.15 22.60
N PHE A 71 -0.97 23.90 22.24
CA PHE A 71 -1.48 22.89 23.16
C PHE A 71 -0.38 21.86 23.49
N GLU A 72 0.01 21.76 24.77
CA GLU A 72 0.98 20.75 25.23
C GLU A 72 0.38 19.34 25.31
N ARG A 73 -0.90 19.25 25.66
CA ARG A 73 -1.64 18.01 25.83
C ARG A 73 -2.86 18.01 24.94
N LEU A 74 -3.07 16.89 24.24
CA LEU A 74 -4.16 16.72 23.30
C LEU A 74 -5.07 15.58 23.78
N PRO A 75 -6.39 15.70 23.59
CA PRO A 75 -7.31 14.62 23.88
C PRO A 75 -7.02 13.42 22.97
N MET A 76 -6.91 12.25 23.57
CA MET A 76 -6.68 10.99 22.88
C MET A 76 -7.97 10.15 22.85
N GLN A 77 -8.85 10.34 23.83
CA GLN A 77 -10.12 9.63 23.92
C GLN A 77 -11.26 10.58 24.32
N TRP A 78 -12.33 10.53 23.54
CA TRP A 78 -13.59 11.23 23.81
C TRP A 78 -14.58 10.27 24.48
N GLY A 79 -15.21 10.71 25.57
CA GLY A 79 -16.32 9.99 26.19
C GLY A 79 -17.61 10.11 25.38
N MET A 80 -18.61 9.26 25.66
CA MET A 80 -19.92 9.32 25.00
C MET A 80 -20.67 10.65 25.25
N SER A 81 -20.28 11.39 26.30
CA SER A 81 -20.78 12.73 26.62
C SER A 81 -20.09 13.85 25.84
N GLY A 82 -19.13 13.55 24.96
CA GLY A 82 -18.32 14.54 24.23
C GLY A 82 -17.21 15.20 25.06
N GLN A 83 -17.09 14.84 26.34
CA GLN A 83 -16.01 15.27 27.24
C GLN A 83 -14.72 14.50 26.94
N VAL A 84 -13.58 15.15 27.13
CA VAL A 84 -12.27 14.52 26.97
C VAL A 84 -12.02 13.62 28.18
N ASN A 85 -11.91 12.30 27.95
CA ASN A 85 -11.69 11.34 29.02
C ASN A 85 -10.20 11.16 29.33
N TRP A 86 -9.34 11.27 28.31
CA TRP A 86 -7.90 11.13 28.47
C TRP A 86 -7.13 12.07 27.54
N THR A 87 -6.09 12.72 28.09
CA THR A 87 -5.15 13.56 27.36
C THR A 87 -3.74 12.97 27.39
N ALA A 88 -3.02 13.10 26.29
CA ALA A 88 -1.63 12.67 26.15
C ALA A 88 -0.75 13.79 25.59
N PRO A 89 0.58 13.73 25.77
CA PRO A 89 1.50 14.71 25.20
C PRO A 89 1.33 14.80 23.68
N ARG A 90 1.41 16.01 23.12
CA ARG A 90 1.18 16.27 21.69
C ARG A 90 1.95 15.34 20.76
N VAL A 91 3.24 15.13 21.04
CA VAL A 91 4.10 14.24 20.23
C VAL A 91 3.58 12.82 20.23
N LEU A 92 3.09 12.32 21.38
CA LEU A 92 2.59 10.97 21.53
C LEU A 92 1.29 10.75 20.74
N VAL A 93 0.36 11.71 20.83
CA VAL A 93 -0.91 11.67 20.09
C VAL A 93 -0.67 11.69 18.58
N LEU A 94 0.27 12.52 18.12
CA LEU A 94 0.57 12.66 16.69
C LEU A 94 1.39 11.50 16.13
N ALA A 95 2.27 10.89 16.94
CA ALA A 95 3.07 9.75 16.55
C ALA A 95 2.31 8.41 16.63
N PHE A 96 1.21 8.35 17.38
CA PHE A 96 0.46 7.12 17.61
C PHE A 96 0.01 6.45 16.31
N ILE A 97 -0.61 7.19 15.40
CA ILE A 97 -1.15 6.63 14.16
C ILE A 97 -0.06 6.31 13.13
N PRO A 98 1.00 7.14 12.91
CA PRO A 98 2.16 6.72 12.13
C PRO A 98 2.83 5.46 12.67
N ALA A 99 2.97 5.32 14.00
CA ALA A 99 3.53 4.12 14.61
C ALA A 99 2.63 2.90 14.40
N LEU A 100 1.32 3.05 14.60
CA LEU A 100 0.33 2.00 14.36
C LEU A 100 0.30 1.58 12.88
N TYR A 101 0.43 2.55 11.97
CA TYR A 101 0.52 2.32 10.54
C TYR A 101 1.72 1.45 10.20
N THR A 102 2.91 1.80 10.68
CA THR A 102 4.13 1.01 10.46
C THR A 102 3.99 -0.41 11.01
N LEU A 103 3.43 -0.55 12.21
CA LEU A 103 3.20 -1.84 12.84
C LEU A 103 2.26 -2.71 11.98
N LEU A 104 1.07 -2.21 11.64
CA LEU A 104 0.10 -2.95 10.84
C LEU A 104 0.63 -3.25 9.43
N ALA A 105 1.28 -2.29 8.77
CA ALA A 105 1.88 -2.51 7.47
C ALA A 105 2.93 -3.63 7.52
N SER A 106 3.82 -3.63 8.53
CA SER A 106 4.84 -4.68 8.69
C SER A 106 4.24 -6.06 8.92
N VAL A 107 3.21 -6.16 9.78
CA VAL A 107 2.49 -7.42 10.06
C VAL A 107 1.77 -7.93 8.81
N LEU A 108 1.10 -7.05 8.06
CA LEU A 108 0.38 -7.43 6.84
C LEU A 108 1.31 -7.86 5.71
N ILE A 109 2.42 -7.15 5.52
CA ILE A 109 3.44 -7.53 4.53
C ILE A 109 4.06 -8.88 4.91
N TRP A 110 4.34 -9.10 6.20
CA TRP A 110 4.85 -10.37 6.68
C TRP A 110 3.85 -11.52 6.49
N ALA A 111 2.58 -11.31 6.83
CA ALA A 111 1.51 -12.29 6.62
C ALA A 111 1.30 -12.62 5.13
N ALA A 112 1.37 -11.62 4.24
CA ALA A 112 1.26 -11.81 2.79
C ALA A 112 2.42 -12.62 2.18
N ARG A 113 3.59 -12.63 2.81
CA ARG A 113 4.70 -13.50 2.40
C ARG A 113 4.48 -14.97 2.79
N TYR A 114 3.76 -15.22 3.87
CA TYR A 114 3.51 -16.57 4.38
C TYR A 114 2.29 -17.22 3.71
N ASP A 115 1.23 -16.44 3.47
CA ASP A 115 0.00 -16.91 2.83
C ASP A 115 -0.52 -15.87 1.83
N PRO A 116 0.03 -15.84 0.60
CA PRO A 116 -0.35 -14.86 -0.42
C PRO A 116 -1.78 -15.08 -0.96
N ALA A 117 -2.35 -16.28 -0.77
CA ALA A 117 -3.72 -16.58 -1.19
C ALA A 117 -4.75 -15.87 -0.29
N LYS A 118 -4.42 -15.70 1.00
CA LYS A 118 -5.29 -15.04 1.98
C LYS A 118 -5.10 -13.53 2.04
N TYR A 119 -3.88 -13.03 1.87
CA TYR A 119 -3.55 -11.62 1.99
C TYR A 119 -3.15 -11.02 0.63
N THR A 120 -4.15 -10.70 -0.18
CA THR A 120 -3.94 -10.06 -1.48
C THR A 120 -3.56 -8.58 -1.32
N ALA A 121 -2.76 -8.03 -2.24
CA ALA A 121 -2.40 -6.61 -2.29
C ALA A 121 -3.60 -5.65 -2.15
N LYS A 122 -4.77 -6.02 -2.68
CA LYS A 122 -6.03 -5.26 -2.50
C LYS A 122 -6.43 -5.16 -1.03
N SER A 123 -6.45 -6.27 -0.29
CA SER A 123 -6.85 -6.30 1.12
C SER A 123 -5.90 -5.48 2.00
N VAL A 124 -4.59 -5.59 1.76
CA VAL A 124 -3.56 -4.79 2.44
C VAL A 124 -3.76 -3.31 2.13
N GLY A 125 -3.92 -2.96 0.85
CA GLY A 125 -4.19 -1.58 0.43
C GLY A 125 -5.43 -0.98 1.09
N THR A 126 -6.52 -1.73 1.20
CA THR A 126 -7.74 -1.28 1.89
C THR A 126 -7.47 -0.95 3.34
N VAL A 127 -6.77 -1.80 4.09
CA VAL A 127 -6.45 -1.54 5.51
C VAL A 127 -5.60 -0.27 5.65
N LEU A 128 -4.59 -0.09 4.80
CA LEU A 128 -3.74 1.09 4.84
C LEU A 128 -4.50 2.38 4.53
N VAL A 129 -5.45 2.35 3.58
CA VAL A 129 -6.33 3.50 3.28
C VAL A 129 -7.26 3.81 4.46
N VAL A 130 -7.84 2.78 5.09
CA VAL A 130 -8.68 2.96 6.29
C VAL A 130 -7.90 3.59 7.43
N LEU A 131 -6.63 3.22 7.62
CA LEU A 131 -5.78 3.85 8.64
C LEU A 131 -5.53 5.34 8.35
N ILE A 132 -5.32 5.72 7.09
CA ILE A 132 -5.18 7.13 6.70
C ILE A 132 -6.49 7.89 6.92
N ALA A 133 -7.63 7.29 6.55
CA ALA A 133 -8.94 7.89 6.79
C ALA A 133 -9.22 8.08 8.29
N ALA A 134 -8.86 7.09 9.12
CA ALA A 134 -8.94 7.18 10.57
C ALA A 134 -8.03 8.28 11.13
N GLN A 135 -6.82 8.45 10.59
CA GLN A 135 -5.92 9.55 10.96
C GLN A 135 -6.56 10.92 10.68
N ILE A 136 -7.12 11.09 9.48
CA ILE A 136 -7.78 12.34 9.09
C ILE A 136 -8.97 12.62 9.99
N LEU A 137 -9.81 11.61 10.25
CA LEU A 137 -10.97 11.75 11.14
C LEU A 137 -10.54 12.14 12.56
N HIS A 138 -9.49 11.51 13.09
CA HIS A 138 -8.95 11.83 14.41
C HIS A 138 -8.45 13.28 14.49
N LEU A 139 -7.68 13.73 13.49
CA LEU A 139 -7.21 15.11 13.39
C LEU A 139 -8.36 16.11 13.22
N TRP A 140 -9.39 15.75 12.47
CA TRP A 140 -10.58 16.57 12.31
C TRP A 140 -11.37 16.73 13.62
N MET A 141 -11.54 15.66 14.40
CA MET A 141 -12.15 15.76 15.73
C MET A 141 -11.35 16.66 16.66
N LEU A 142 -10.02 16.59 16.57
CA LEU A 142 -9.11 17.44 17.34
C LEU A 142 -9.28 18.93 16.98
N ASP A 143 -9.35 19.23 15.68
CA ASP A 143 -9.57 20.57 15.14
C ASP A 143 -10.93 21.12 15.56
N ARG A 144 -11.99 20.31 15.44
CA ARG A 144 -13.35 20.66 15.88
C ARG A 144 -13.40 20.93 17.38
N HIS A 145 -12.71 20.12 18.19
CA HIS A 145 -12.65 20.34 19.62
C HIS A 145 -11.95 21.67 19.95
N ARG A 146 -10.82 21.98 19.27
CA ARG A 146 -10.14 23.28 19.41
C ARG A 146 -11.07 24.45 19.12
N LEU A 147 -11.82 24.39 18.02
CA LEU A 147 -12.76 25.47 17.63
C LEU A 147 -13.86 25.69 18.66
N ASN A 148 -14.34 24.64 19.32
CA ASN A 148 -15.36 24.75 20.35
C ASN A 148 -14.84 25.39 21.66
N GLN A 149 -13.54 25.35 21.93
CA GLN A 149 -12.92 25.97 23.11
C GLN A 149 -12.66 27.48 22.93
N LEU A 150 -12.73 27.98 21.70
CA LEU A 150 -12.47 29.39 21.35
C LEU A 150 -13.75 30.25 21.29
N LYS A 151 -14.92 29.64 21.45
CA LYS A 151 -16.23 30.31 21.54
C LYS A 151 -16.65 30.44 22.98
#